data_AF-A0A7K4HEY0-F1
#
_entry.id   AF-A0A7K4HEY0-F1
#
_cell.length_a   1.000
_cell.length_b   1.000
_cell.length_c   1.000
_cell.angle_alpha   90.00
_cell.angle_beta   90.00
_cell.angle_gamma   90.00
#
_symmetry.space_group_name_H-M   'P 1'
#
loop_
_entity.id
_entity.type
_entity.pdbx_description
1 polymer ?
#
loop_
_entity_poly.entity_id
_entity_poly.type
_entity_poly.pdbx_seq_one_letter_code
_entity_poly.pdbx_strand_id
1 'polypeptide(L)'
;MVENSFTPVQILDNFYQTSSYFPMPVVLISTISPSGKTNLGPYSLCFPYIIAEKHSMLLISRSNSNTAENIRRSKVCAINFIPYNKKLLKNCVMLGYPGETTEEKMKNNKFTLIPSQRTQEERVPTRSYPDIVDEAIQVFECTLDESFPVYNNDTTLEAHYILSINKIVMKKEWKECLLEGKGFPDLPVDFGYRNNINFWFSKHSTPYAEPIPKEKGNSVDAVIYAAQRTDSEVKWTDEACEKLVKVPRIFLKKALRGCVDFAKEEGITLITPEFMDKIRNKRAMETQEA
;
A
#
# COMPACT_ATOMS: atom_id res chain seq x y z
N MET A 1 15.81 42.07 -5.86
CA MET A 1 14.46 41.51 -5.63
C MET A 1 14.39 40.20 -6.40
N VAL A 2 14.05 39.09 -5.74
CA VAL A 2 13.83 37.81 -6.45
C VAL A 2 12.51 37.98 -7.22
N GLU A 3 12.56 37.88 -8.54
CA GLU A 3 11.38 37.97 -9.39
C GLU A 3 10.46 36.77 -9.12
N ASN A 4 9.18 37.03 -8.86
CA ASN A 4 8.22 35.96 -8.58
C ASN A 4 7.88 35.24 -9.89
N SER A 5 8.33 33.99 -10.01
CA SER A 5 8.14 33.15 -11.20
C SER A 5 6.82 32.36 -11.21
N PHE A 6 5.99 32.46 -10.17
CA PHE A 6 4.71 31.76 -10.08
C PHE A 6 3.58 32.55 -10.76
N THR A 7 2.75 31.84 -11.53
CA THR A 7 1.55 32.38 -12.19
C THR A 7 0.30 31.64 -11.71
N PRO A 8 -0.85 32.32 -11.52
CA PRO A 8 -2.09 31.65 -11.12
C PRO A 8 -2.65 30.74 -12.22
N VAL A 9 -3.33 29.67 -11.80
CA VAL A 9 -4.07 28.75 -12.68
C VAL A 9 -5.53 28.70 -12.22
N GLN A 10 -6.47 28.69 -13.16
CA GLN A 10 -7.89 28.57 -12.86
C GLN A 10 -8.21 27.19 -12.27
N ILE A 11 -8.99 27.16 -11.19
CA ILE A 11 -9.51 25.92 -10.58
C ILE A 11 -10.74 25.48 -11.37
N LEU A 12 -10.68 24.28 -11.95
CA LEU A 12 -11.74 23.63 -12.71
C LEU A 12 -12.14 22.32 -12.05
N ASP A 13 -13.29 21.78 -12.42
CA ASP A 13 -13.69 20.43 -12.03
C ASP A 13 -12.63 19.40 -12.47
N ASN A 14 -12.49 18.34 -11.68
CA ASN A 14 -11.38 17.39 -11.79
C ASN A 14 -10.01 18.09 -11.79
N PHE A 15 -9.82 19.07 -10.91
CA PHE A 15 -8.62 19.92 -10.80
C PHE A 15 -7.30 19.14 -10.77
N TYR A 16 -7.31 17.91 -10.27
CA TYR A 16 -6.16 17.00 -10.23
C TYR A 16 -5.67 16.60 -11.64
N GLN A 17 -6.52 16.72 -12.66
CA GLN A 17 -6.20 16.52 -14.07
C GLN A 17 -6.10 17.86 -14.83
N THR A 18 -7.00 18.80 -14.56
CA THR A 18 -7.23 20.00 -15.38
C THR A 18 -6.46 21.24 -14.91
N SER A 19 -6.21 21.38 -13.61
CA SER A 19 -5.69 22.60 -12.99
C SER A 19 -4.38 22.41 -12.21
N SER A 20 -3.85 21.20 -12.14
CA SER A 20 -2.64 20.89 -11.37
C SER A 20 -1.86 19.74 -11.99
N TYR A 21 -0.58 19.60 -11.66
CA TYR A 21 0.18 18.37 -11.89
C TYR A 21 0.12 17.52 -10.62
N PHE A 22 -0.83 16.59 -10.56
CA PHE A 22 -1.02 15.71 -9.42
C PHE A 22 -0.68 14.27 -9.82
N PRO A 23 0.46 13.71 -9.35
CA PRO A 23 0.83 12.34 -9.68
C PRO A 23 -0.06 11.37 -8.92
N MET A 24 -0.76 10.50 -9.64
CA MET A 24 -1.68 9.55 -9.06
C MET A 24 -1.21 8.11 -9.27
N PRO A 25 -1.52 7.19 -8.34
CA PRO A 25 -1.34 5.77 -8.58
C PRO A 25 -2.27 5.30 -9.71
N VAL A 26 -1.99 4.12 -10.28
CA VAL A 26 -2.95 3.41 -11.13
C VAL A 26 -3.27 2.07 -10.48
N VAL A 27 -4.53 1.89 -10.10
CA VAL A 27 -5.02 0.63 -9.54
C VAL A 27 -6.22 0.13 -10.33
N LEU A 28 -6.39 -1.20 -10.37
CA LEU A 28 -7.63 -1.82 -10.79
C LEU A 28 -8.41 -2.26 -9.56
N ILE A 29 -9.66 -1.82 -9.44
CA ILE A 29 -10.57 -2.26 -8.40
C ILE A 29 -11.38 -3.43 -8.94
N SER A 30 -11.14 -4.62 -8.39
CA SER A 30 -11.98 -5.79 -8.61
C SER A 30 -13.21 -5.73 -7.71
N THR A 31 -14.38 -5.96 -8.29
CA THR A 31 -15.67 -6.02 -7.59
C THR A 31 -16.50 -7.17 -8.17
N ILE A 32 -17.62 -7.50 -7.53
CA ILE A 32 -18.51 -8.57 -7.98
C ILE A 32 -19.76 -7.94 -8.57
N SER A 33 -20.15 -8.31 -9.79
CA SER A 33 -21.39 -7.88 -10.44
C SER A 33 -22.63 -8.57 -9.85
N PRO A 34 -23.86 -8.13 -10.19
CA PRO A 34 -25.08 -8.85 -9.78
C PRO A 34 -25.13 -10.31 -10.27
N SER A 35 -24.49 -10.59 -11.41
CA SER A 35 -24.36 -11.94 -11.98
C SER A 35 -23.30 -12.80 -11.28
N GLY A 36 -22.62 -12.28 -10.25
CA GLY A 36 -21.57 -12.99 -9.52
C GLY A 36 -20.21 -12.98 -10.22
N LYS A 37 -20.07 -12.29 -11.37
CA LYS A 37 -18.82 -12.20 -12.13
C LYS A 37 -17.93 -11.07 -11.62
N THR A 38 -16.62 -11.23 -11.76
CA THR A 38 -15.66 -10.17 -11.44
C THR A 38 -15.74 -9.02 -12.45
N ASN A 39 -15.84 -7.79 -11.95
CA ASN A 39 -15.78 -6.53 -12.68
C ASN A 39 -14.47 -5.79 -12.32
N LEU A 40 -13.73 -5.33 -13.32
CA LEU A 40 -12.53 -4.50 -13.15
C LEU A 40 -12.79 -3.04 -13.51
N GLY A 41 -12.49 -2.10 -12.62
CA GLY A 41 -12.49 -0.67 -12.94
C GLY A 41 -11.14 -0.02 -12.63
N PRO A 42 -10.55 0.77 -13.53
CA PRO A 42 -9.32 1.53 -13.25
C PRO A 42 -9.62 2.79 -12.44
N TYR A 43 -8.79 3.07 -11.43
CA TYR A 43 -8.90 4.26 -10.61
C TYR A 43 -7.53 4.81 -10.26
N SER A 44 -7.47 6.14 -10.15
CA SER A 44 -6.27 6.88 -9.76
C SER A 44 -6.46 7.63 -8.45
N LEU A 45 -7.72 7.95 -8.09
CA LEU A 45 -8.06 8.54 -6.79
C LEU A 45 -8.26 7.44 -5.73
N CYS A 46 -7.18 6.77 -5.38
CA CYS A 46 -7.14 5.75 -4.35
C CYS A 46 -5.93 5.96 -3.43
N PHE A 47 -6.18 6.33 -2.17
CA PHE A 47 -5.14 6.84 -1.26
C PHE A 47 -5.21 6.18 0.12
N PRO A 48 -4.10 6.03 0.84
CA PRO A 48 -4.15 5.68 2.26
C PRO A 48 -5.00 6.69 3.05
N TYR A 49 -5.80 6.20 4.01
CA TYR A 49 -6.65 7.04 4.85
C TYR A 49 -6.37 6.84 6.34
N ILE A 50 -6.56 5.62 6.85
CA ILE A 50 -6.20 5.25 8.23
C ILE A 50 -4.99 4.33 8.16
N ILE A 51 -3.93 4.67 8.88
CA ILE A 51 -2.61 4.02 8.75
C ILE A 51 -2.10 3.34 10.03
N ALA A 52 -2.71 3.62 11.18
CA ALA A 52 -2.29 3.12 12.47
C ALA A 52 -3.48 2.48 13.19
N GLU A 53 -3.25 1.34 13.84
CA GLU A 53 -4.24 0.47 14.52
C GLU A 53 -5.26 -0.17 13.57
N LYS A 54 -5.91 0.65 12.74
CA LYS A 54 -6.70 0.25 11.57
C LYS A 54 -5.96 0.62 10.29
N HIS A 55 -6.25 -0.10 9.22
CA HIS A 55 -5.63 0.12 7.91
C HIS A 55 -6.74 0.28 6.87
N SER A 56 -6.80 1.43 6.19
CA SER A 56 -7.87 1.73 5.25
C SER A 56 -7.40 2.58 4.07
N MET A 57 -8.01 2.36 2.92
CA MET A 57 -7.85 3.17 1.70
C MET A 57 -9.11 4.00 1.45
N LEU A 58 -8.95 5.26 1.06
CA LEU A 58 -10.00 6.07 0.46
C LEU A 58 -10.04 5.79 -1.04
N LEU A 59 -11.21 5.43 -1.56
CA LEU A 59 -11.49 5.38 -3.00
C LEU A 59 -12.50 6.47 -3.36
N ILE A 60 -12.14 7.34 -4.30
CA ILE A 60 -13.05 8.31 -4.91
C ILE A 60 -13.40 7.80 -6.31
N SER A 61 -14.70 7.73 -6.60
CA SER A 61 -15.21 7.17 -7.85
C SER A 61 -16.43 7.93 -8.33
N ARG A 62 -16.83 7.67 -9.59
CA ARG A 62 -18.15 8.07 -10.04
C ARG A 62 -19.23 7.23 -9.35
N SER A 63 -20.25 7.87 -8.80
CA SER A 63 -21.31 7.22 -8.01
C SER A 63 -22.09 6.15 -8.79
N ASN A 64 -22.24 6.36 -10.09
CA ASN A 64 -22.95 5.49 -11.03
C ASN A 64 -22.04 4.50 -11.77
N SER A 65 -20.77 4.35 -11.36
CA SER A 65 -19.91 3.35 -11.97
C SER A 65 -20.29 1.93 -11.52
N ASN A 66 -20.10 0.93 -12.38
CA ASN A 66 -20.29 -0.49 -12.02
C ASN A 66 -19.56 -0.84 -10.71
N THR A 67 -18.34 -0.33 -10.53
CA THR A 67 -17.55 -0.54 -9.31
C THR A 67 -18.24 0.04 -8.08
N ALA A 68 -18.72 1.28 -8.15
CA ALA A 68 -19.41 1.95 -7.05
C ALA A 68 -20.70 1.21 -6.65
N GLU A 69 -21.51 0.84 -7.64
CA GLU A 69 -22.73 0.04 -7.41
C GLU A 69 -22.42 -1.32 -6.79
N ASN A 70 -21.37 -1.99 -7.29
CA ASN A 70 -20.94 -3.27 -6.78
C ASN A 70 -20.41 -3.15 -5.34
N ILE A 71 -19.59 -2.16 -5.01
CA ILE A 71 -19.10 -1.95 -3.63
C ILE A 71 -20.26 -1.69 -2.67
N ARG A 72 -21.23 -0.84 -3.07
CA ARG A 72 -22.42 -0.58 -2.24
C ARG A 72 -23.23 -1.85 -1.96
N ARG A 73 -23.28 -2.80 -2.91
CA ARG A 73 -24.03 -4.06 -2.78
C ARG A 73 -23.23 -5.16 -2.08
N SER A 74 -22.05 -5.51 -2.58
CA SER A 74 -21.25 -6.66 -2.09
C SER A 74 -20.44 -6.33 -0.85
N LYS A 75 -20.18 -5.04 -0.61
CA LYS A 75 -19.34 -4.53 0.51
C LYS A 75 -17.90 -5.02 0.47
N VAL A 76 -17.45 -5.62 -0.64
CA VAL A 76 -16.08 -6.13 -0.79
C VAL A 76 -15.50 -5.77 -2.15
N CYS A 77 -14.19 -5.54 -2.16
CA CYS A 77 -13.41 -5.30 -3.37
C CYS A 77 -11.96 -5.79 -3.18
N ALA A 78 -11.19 -5.78 -4.27
CA ALA A 78 -9.75 -5.90 -4.23
C ALA A 78 -9.11 -4.75 -5.00
N ILE A 79 -8.03 -4.18 -4.45
CA ILE A 79 -7.27 -3.09 -5.04
C ILE A 79 -5.99 -3.69 -5.61
N ASN A 80 -5.88 -3.76 -6.93
CA ASN A 80 -4.78 -4.40 -7.63
C ASN A 80 -3.80 -3.33 -8.14
N PHE A 81 -2.57 -3.37 -7.66
CA PHE A 81 -1.51 -2.44 -8.09
C PHE A 81 -0.81 -3.00 -9.33
N ILE A 82 -1.15 -2.45 -10.48
CA ILE A 82 -0.67 -2.96 -11.78
C ILE A 82 0.73 -2.40 -12.12
N PRO A 83 1.59 -3.20 -12.77
CA PRO A 83 2.90 -2.73 -13.20
C PRO A 83 2.80 -1.72 -14.33
N TYR A 84 3.85 -0.92 -14.52
CA TYR A 84 4.02 -0.11 -15.71
C TYR A 84 4.21 -1.02 -16.91
N ASN A 85 3.14 -1.18 -17.69
CA ASN A 85 3.16 -1.89 -18.95
C ASN A 85 2.21 -1.20 -19.92
N LYS A 86 2.74 -0.61 -21.00
CA LYS A 86 1.94 0.18 -21.96
C LYS A 86 0.73 -0.58 -22.53
N LYS A 87 0.82 -1.91 -22.71
CA LYS A 87 -0.29 -2.73 -23.21
C LYS A 87 -1.40 -2.86 -22.16
N LEU A 88 -1.03 -3.08 -20.90
CA LEU A 88 -1.97 -3.17 -19.78
C LEU A 88 -2.59 -1.80 -19.46
N LEU A 89 -1.80 -0.73 -19.49
CA LEU A 89 -2.29 0.64 -19.28
C LEU A 89 -3.26 1.07 -20.37
N LYS A 90 -3.00 0.71 -21.64
CA LYS A 90 -3.98 0.89 -22.72
C LYS A 90 -5.28 0.14 -22.44
N ASN A 91 -5.21 -1.07 -21.86
CA ASN A 91 -6.40 -1.81 -21.48
C ASN A 91 -7.12 -1.19 -20.29
N CYS A 92 -6.40 -0.59 -19.33
CA CYS A 92 -7.02 0.19 -18.25
C CYS A 92 -7.87 1.32 -18.83
N VAL A 93 -7.33 2.12 -19.75
CA VAL A 93 -8.10 3.20 -20.40
C VAL A 93 -9.39 2.65 -21.03
N MET A 94 -9.31 1.52 -21.74
CA MET A 94 -10.51 0.86 -22.31
C MET A 94 -11.53 0.45 -21.24
N LEU A 95 -11.09 -0.18 -20.16
CA LEU A 95 -11.97 -0.62 -19.06
C LEU A 95 -12.56 0.56 -18.24
N GLY A 96 -12.04 1.78 -18.41
CA GLY A 96 -12.49 2.98 -17.72
C GLY A 96 -13.64 3.71 -18.40
N TYR A 97 -14.04 3.32 -19.63
CA TYR A 97 -15.12 3.99 -20.33
C TYR A 97 -16.48 3.70 -19.67
N PRO A 98 -17.32 4.74 -19.47
CA PRO A 98 -18.64 4.58 -18.88
C PRO A 98 -19.63 3.98 -19.90
N GLY A 99 -20.73 3.43 -19.40
CA GLY A 99 -21.89 3.02 -20.22
C GLY A 99 -21.89 1.56 -20.68
N GLU A 100 -20.84 0.79 -20.39
CA GLU A 100 -20.80 -0.64 -20.64
C GLU A 100 -21.21 -1.44 -19.40
N THR A 101 -21.96 -2.52 -19.59
CA THR A 101 -22.20 -3.52 -18.54
C THR A 101 -20.89 -4.22 -18.14
N THR A 102 -20.89 -4.92 -17.00
CA THR A 102 -19.72 -5.72 -16.59
C THR A 102 -19.36 -6.73 -17.69
N GLU A 103 -20.34 -7.43 -18.23
CA GLU A 103 -20.15 -8.47 -19.24
C GLU A 103 -19.59 -7.92 -20.55
N GLU A 104 -20.06 -6.77 -21.02
CA GLU A 104 -19.54 -6.11 -22.23
C GLU A 104 -18.10 -5.66 -22.03
N LYS A 105 -17.85 -4.92 -20.95
CA LYS A 105 -16.52 -4.41 -20.62
C LYS A 105 -15.50 -5.54 -20.50
N MET A 106 -15.86 -6.60 -19.79
CA MET A 106 -14.94 -7.70 -19.50
C MET A 106 -14.62 -8.57 -20.73
N LYS A 107 -15.35 -8.46 -21.86
CA LYS A 107 -14.93 -9.10 -23.14
C LYS A 107 -13.60 -8.55 -23.65
N ASN A 108 -13.31 -7.29 -23.34
CA ASN A 108 -12.09 -6.61 -23.75
C ASN A 108 -10.96 -6.71 -22.71
N ASN A 109 -11.19 -7.41 -21.59
CA ASN A 109 -10.21 -7.58 -20.53
C ASN A 109 -8.95 -8.31 -21.03
N LYS A 110 -7.77 -7.79 -20.68
CA LYS A 110 -6.46 -8.41 -20.95
C LYS A 110 -5.74 -8.90 -19.71
N PHE A 111 -6.34 -8.69 -18.53
CA PHE A 111 -5.78 -9.12 -17.25
C PHE A 111 -6.19 -10.55 -16.94
N THR A 112 -5.27 -11.32 -16.38
CA THR A 112 -5.55 -12.67 -15.90
C THR A 112 -6.19 -12.58 -14.53
N LEU A 113 -7.41 -13.12 -14.40
CA LEU A 113 -8.13 -13.19 -13.14
C LEU A 113 -7.81 -14.50 -12.43
N ILE A 114 -7.43 -14.40 -11.16
CA ILE A 114 -7.20 -15.54 -10.27
C ILE A 114 -8.05 -15.39 -9.01
N PRO A 115 -8.45 -16.49 -8.35
CA PRO A 115 -9.26 -16.42 -7.14
C PRO A 115 -8.62 -15.57 -6.04
N SER A 116 -9.47 -14.89 -5.28
CA SER A 116 -9.10 -14.23 -4.02
C SER A 116 -8.22 -15.14 -3.14
N GLN A 117 -7.16 -14.55 -2.57
CA GLN A 117 -6.17 -15.24 -1.75
C GLN A 117 -6.57 -15.31 -0.28
N ARG A 118 -7.80 -14.93 0.07
CA ARG A 118 -8.35 -15.11 1.41
C ARG A 118 -8.41 -16.59 1.76
N THR A 119 -7.90 -16.96 2.95
CA THR A 119 -8.02 -18.29 3.52
C THR A 119 -9.47 -18.59 3.87
N GLN A 120 -9.76 -19.84 4.24
CA GLN A 120 -11.12 -20.23 4.61
C GLN A 120 -11.59 -19.49 5.88
N GLU A 121 -10.69 -19.21 6.81
CA GLU A 121 -10.95 -18.48 8.05
C GLU A 121 -11.19 -16.98 7.80
N GLU A 122 -10.53 -16.41 6.79
CA GLU A 122 -10.70 -15.01 6.39
C GLU A 122 -12.00 -14.78 5.58
N ARG A 123 -12.66 -15.85 5.13
CA ARG A 123 -13.88 -15.81 4.31
C ARG A 123 -15.13 -15.87 5.19
N VAL A 124 -16.10 -15.03 4.87
CA VAL A 124 -17.45 -15.12 5.40
C VAL A 124 -18.22 -16.13 4.53
N PRO A 125 -18.78 -17.24 5.08
CA PRO A 125 -19.37 -18.32 4.29
C PRO A 125 -20.48 -17.89 3.31
N THR A 126 -21.23 -16.85 3.64
CA THR A 126 -22.34 -16.32 2.83
C THR A 126 -21.93 -15.24 1.83
N ARG A 127 -20.63 -14.91 1.76
CA ARG A 127 -20.11 -13.80 0.97
C ARG A 127 -19.16 -14.31 -0.11
N SER A 128 -19.44 -13.92 -1.35
CA SER A 128 -18.50 -14.08 -2.45
C SER A 128 -17.44 -12.98 -2.42
N TYR A 129 -16.26 -13.27 -2.95
CA TYR A 129 -15.14 -12.34 -3.07
C TYR A 129 -14.74 -12.22 -4.53
N PRO A 130 -14.37 -11.02 -5.01
CA PRO A 130 -13.95 -10.85 -6.40
C PRO A 130 -12.60 -11.53 -6.64
N ASP A 131 -12.38 -11.94 -7.89
CA ASP A 131 -11.07 -12.37 -8.34
C ASP A 131 -10.08 -11.19 -8.32
N ILE A 132 -8.81 -11.51 -8.16
CA ILE A 132 -7.69 -10.56 -8.19
C ILE A 132 -6.94 -10.67 -9.53
N VAL A 133 -6.12 -9.68 -9.83
CA VAL A 133 -5.35 -9.59 -11.07
C VAL A 133 -3.97 -10.19 -10.87
N ASP A 134 -3.61 -11.24 -11.62
CA ASP A 134 -2.32 -11.94 -11.48
C ASP A 134 -1.13 -11.07 -11.90
N GLU A 135 -1.32 -10.17 -12.87
CA GLU A 135 -0.26 -9.25 -13.29
C GLU A 135 0.11 -8.25 -12.19
N ALA A 136 -0.74 -8.04 -11.18
CA ALA A 136 -0.52 -7.08 -10.11
C ALA A 136 0.77 -7.37 -9.32
N ILE A 137 1.46 -6.31 -8.92
CA ILE A 137 2.64 -6.36 -8.06
C ILE A 137 2.23 -6.75 -6.63
N GLN A 138 1.16 -6.12 -6.17
CA GLN A 138 0.52 -6.36 -4.89
C GLN A 138 -0.99 -6.14 -5.02
N VAL A 139 -1.74 -6.76 -4.11
CA VAL A 139 -3.20 -6.64 -4.05
C VAL A 139 -3.62 -6.42 -2.60
N PHE A 140 -4.48 -5.43 -2.39
CA PHE A 140 -5.15 -5.23 -1.11
C PHE A 140 -6.56 -5.76 -1.21
N GLU A 141 -6.87 -6.76 -0.41
CA GLU A 141 -8.18 -7.37 -0.32
C GLU A 141 -8.97 -6.66 0.79
N CYS A 142 -10.06 -5.98 0.40
CA CYS A 142 -10.74 -5.01 1.25
C CYS A 142 -12.22 -5.32 1.48
N THR A 143 -12.75 -4.72 2.54
CA THR A 143 -14.18 -4.63 2.86
C THR A 143 -14.55 -3.15 3.05
N LEU A 144 -15.77 -2.76 2.70
CA LEU A 144 -16.28 -1.42 2.96
C LEU A 144 -16.42 -1.20 4.48
N ASP A 145 -15.86 -0.11 4.99
CA ASP A 145 -16.04 0.32 6.38
C ASP A 145 -17.35 1.09 6.51
N GLU A 146 -18.39 0.41 6.99
CA GLU A 146 -19.74 0.98 7.14
C GLU A 146 -19.87 1.84 8.40
N SER A 147 -18.82 1.98 9.23
CA SER A 147 -18.81 2.94 10.34
C SER A 147 -18.67 4.38 9.88
N PHE A 148 -18.23 4.59 8.63
CA PHE A 148 -18.19 5.91 7.99
C PHE A 148 -19.41 6.10 7.09
N PRO A 149 -20.03 7.30 7.11
CA PRO A 149 -21.08 7.61 6.15
C PRO A 149 -20.51 7.57 4.74
N VAL A 150 -21.17 6.84 3.83
CA VAL A 150 -20.82 6.87 2.42
C VAL A 150 -21.17 8.26 1.88
N TYR A 151 -20.16 9.04 1.49
CA TYR A 151 -20.39 10.25 0.70
C TYR A 151 -20.84 9.81 -0.69
N ASN A 152 -22.05 10.19 -1.07
CA ASN A 152 -22.59 9.97 -2.41
C ASN A 152 -23.39 11.20 -2.84
N ASN A 153 -22.94 11.85 -3.91
CA ASN A 153 -23.58 13.01 -4.48
C ASN A 153 -24.02 12.68 -5.91
N ASP A 154 -25.33 12.49 -6.09
CA ASP A 154 -25.89 12.13 -7.39
C ASP A 154 -25.87 13.30 -8.40
N THR A 155 -25.77 14.54 -7.92
CA THR A 155 -25.65 15.74 -8.79
C THR A 155 -24.25 15.86 -9.38
N THR A 156 -23.20 15.71 -8.57
CA THR A 156 -21.80 15.76 -9.03
C THR A 156 -21.28 14.40 -9.52
N LEU A 157 -22.10 13.35 -9.35
CA LEU A 157 -21.75 11.95 -9.59
C LEU A 157 -20.52 11.50 -8.80
N GLU A 158 -20.30 12.01 -7.60
CA GLU A 158 -19.12 11.73 -6.79
C GLU A 158 -19.47 10.78 -5.63
N ALA A 159 -18.67 9.73 -5.45
CA ALA A 159 -18.82 8.82 -4.31
C ALA A 159 -17.47 8.49 -3.65
N HIS A 160 -17.45 8.48 -2.32
CA HIS A 160 -16.27 8.13 -1.52
C HIS A 160 -16.51 6.84 -0.73
N TYR A 161 -15.51 5.97 -0.72
CA TYR A 161 -15.54 4.70 0.00
C TYR A 161 -14.30 4.58 0.88
N ILE A 162 -14.53 4.33 2.18
CA ILE A 162 -13.47 3.94 3.10
C ILE A 162 -13.36 2.41 3.08
N LEU A 163 -12.25 1.89 2.57
CA LEU A 163 -12.02 0.47 2.31
C LEU A 163 -11.04 -0.07 3.35
N SER A 164 -11.54 -0.79 4.36
CA SER A 164 -10.68 -1.47 5.33
C SER A 164 -9.86 -2.57 4.64
N ILE A 165 -8.55 -2.53 4.84
CA ILE A 165 -7.64 -3.54 4.31
C ILE A 165 -7.72 -4.76 5.22
N ASN A 166 -8.21 -5.89 4.68
CA ASN A 166 -8.25 -7.16 5.42
C ASN A 166 -6.99 -7.98 5.22
N LYS A 167 -6.44 -7.95 4.00
CA LYS A 167 -5.24 -8.71 3.64
C LYS A 167 -4.44 -7.99 2.56
N ILE A 168 -3.11 -8.05 2.67
CA ILE A 168 -2.19 -7.63 1.64
C ILE A 168 -1.48 -8.87 1.11
N VAL A 169 -1.56 -9.09 -0.20
CA VAL A 169 -0.78 -10.11 -0.90
C VAL A 169 0.14 -9.44 -1.92
N MET A 170 1.30 -10.04 -2.16
CA MET A 170 2.34 -9.46 -3.00
C MET A 170 3.16 -10.59 -3.63
N LYS A 171 3.66 -10.39 -4.85
CA LYS A 171 4.56 -11.38 -5.47
C LYS A 171 5.81 -11.54 -4.62
N LYS A 172 6.32 -12.78 -4.55
CA LYS A 172 7.43 -13.18 -3.68
C LYS A 172 8.65 -12.26 -3.85
N GLU A 173 9.05 -11.99 -5.09
CA GLU A 173 10.18 -11.10 -5.41
C GLU A 173 10.03 -9.71 -4.77
N TRP A 174 8.83 -9.12 -4.84
CA TRP A 174 8.57 -7.79 -4.30
C TRP A 174 8.45 -7.80 -2.78
N LYS A 175 7.97 -8.90 -2.19
CA LYS A 175 7.99 -9.09 -0.74
C LYS A 175 9.43 -9.11 -0.21
N GLU A 176 10.32 -9.81 -0.89
CA GLU A 176 11.75 -9.86 -0.54
C GLU A 176 12.38 -8.46 -0.65
N CYS A 177 12.18 -7.78 -1.78
CA CYS A 177 12.63 -6.39 -1.96
C CYS A 177 12.12 -5.44 -0.85
N LEU A 178 10.84 -5.53 -0.51
CA LEU A 178 10.21 -4.70 0.53
C LEU A 178 10.83 -4.94 1.91
N LEU A 179 11.08 -6.20 2.29
CA LEU A 179 11.66 -6.56 3.59
C LEU A 179 13.15 -6.21 3.68
N GLU A 180 13.86 -6.28 2.55
CA GLU A 180 15.25 -5.86 2.47
C GLU A 180 15.42 -4.33 2.42
N GLY A 181 14.38 -3.61 1.99
CA GLY A 181 14.43 -2.19 1.71
C GLY A 181 15.25 -1.88 0.46
N LYS A 182 15.29 -2.81 -0.51
CA LYS A 182 16.08 -2.71 -1.75
C LYS A 182 15.28 -3.24 -2.93
N GLY A 183 15.33 -2.54 -4.05
CA GLY A 183 14.57 -2.88 -5.26
C GLY A 183 13.15 -2.32 -5.21
N PHE A 184 12.66 -1.88 -6.36
CA PHE A 184 11.37 -1.21 -6.49
C PHE A 184 10.64 -1.73 -7.74
N PRO A 185 9.34 -2.05 -7.64
CA PRO A 185 8.56 -2.43 -8.80
C PRO A 185 8.38 -1.23 -9.72
N ASP A 186 8.40 -1.47 -11.02
CA ASP A 186 8.03 -0.46 -12.02
C ASP A 186 6.52 -0.20 -11.91
N LEU A 187 6.11 0.85 -11.20
CA LEU A 187 4.73 1.28 -11.10
C LEU A 187 4.45 2.45 -12.07
N PRO A 188 3.24 2.54 -12.63
CA PRO A 188 2.84 3.69 -13.42
C PRO A 188 2.50 4.89 -12.52
N VAL A 189 2.71 6.08 -13.05
CA VAL A 189 2.14 7.32 -12.52
C VAL A 189 1.14 7.85 -13.55
N ASP A 190 -0.08 8.14 -13.11
CA ASP A 190 -1.11 8.78 -13.93
C ASP A 190 -1.15 10.28 -13.68
N PHE A 191 -1.18 11.04 -14.77
CA PHE A 191 -1.34 12.50 -14.79
C PHE A 191 -2.71 12.92 -15.31
N GLY A 192 -3.62 11.98 -15.52
CA GLY A 192 -5.01 12.18 -15.85
C GLY A 192 -5.28 12.42 -17.33
N TYR A 193 -6.55 12.67 -17.61
CA TYR A 193 -7.07 13.03 -18.93
C TYR A 193 -7.01 14.55 -19.10
N ARG A 194 -5.98 15.07 -19.80
CA ARG A 194 -5.64 16.51 -19.75
C ARG A 194 -6.09 17.34 -20.93
N ASN A 195 -5.99 16.78 -22.13
CA ASN A 195 -6.16 17.51 -23.38
C ASN A 195 -7.44 17.09 -24.12
N ASN A 196 -8.39 16.49 -23.41
CA ASN A 196 -9.62 15.92 -23.98
C ASN A 196 -9.38 14.85 -25.08
N ILE A 197 -8.20 14.24 -25.11
CA ILE A 197 -7.83 13.23 -26.12
C ILE A 197 -7.05 12.07 -25.49
N ASN A 198 -6.12 12.37 -24.57
CA ASN A 198 -5.15 11.41 -24.06
C ASN A 198 -5.21 11.28 -22.53
N PHE A 199 -5.05 10.04 -22.06
CA PHE A 199 -4.60 9.75 -20.71
C PHE A 199 -3.07 9.72 -20.69
N TRP A 200 -2.48 10.41 -19.71
CA TRP A 200 -1.03 10.60 -19.63
C TRP A 200 -0.44 9.73 -18.51
N PHE A 201 0.27 8.67 -18.90
CA PHE A 201 1.00 7.82 -17.96
C PHE A 201 2.51 8.00 -18.10
N SER A 202 3.23 7.97 -16.99
CA SER A 202 4.69 7.81 -16.97
C SER A 202 5.10 6.53 -16.24
N LYS A 203 6.29 6.05 -16.56
CA LYS A 203 7.03 5.15 -15.69
C LYS A 203 7.74 6.05 -14.67
N HIS A 204 7.67 5.75 -13.37
CA HIS A 204 8.47 6.51 -12.42
C HIS A 204 9.97 6.32 -12.72
N SER A 205 10.78 7.32 -12.37
CA SER A 205 12.24 7.19 -12.43
C SER A 205 12.74 6.17 -11.41
N THR A 206 13.92 5.60 -11.63
CA THR A 206 14.57 4.74 -10.64
C THR A 206 14.69 5.47 -9.31
N PRO A 207 14.12 4.94 -8.21
CA PRO A 207 14.24 5.58 -6.90
C PRO A 207 15.70 5.65 -6.44
N TYR A 208 16.05 6.74 -5.77
CA TYR A 208 17.36 6.92 -5.13
C TYR A 208 17.20 6.98 -3.61
N ALA A 209 18.23 6.56 -2.88
CA ALA A 209 18.25 6.59 -1.43
C ALA A 209 18.97 7.85 -0.94
N GLU A 210 18.30 8.67 -0.15
CA GLU A 210 18.92 9.78 0.58
C GLU A 210 19.15 9.33 2.04
N PRO A 211 20.40 9.34 2.55
CA PRO A 211 20.65 8.97 3.93
C PRO A 211 20.07 10.01 4.89
N ILE A 212 19.63 9.55 6.06
CA ILE A 212 19.24 10.47 7.14
C ILE A 212 20.48 11.29 7.57
N PRO A 213 20.37 12.63 7.73
CA PRO A 213 21.51 13.47 8.10
C PRO A 213 22.24 12.98 9.35
N LYS A 214 23.58 12.97 9.31
CA LYS A 214 24.42 12.43 10.39
C LYS A 214 24.17 13.10 11.74
N GLU A 215 23.93 14.41 11.73
CA GLU A 215 23.62 15.21 12.92
C GLU A 215 22.32 14.80 13.64
N LYS A 216 21.44 14.03 13.00
CA LYS A 216 20.20 13.55 13.61
C LYS A 216 20.37 12.29 14.46
N GLY A 217 21.59 11.76 14.63
CA GLY A 217 21.92 10.62 15.52
C GLY A 217 20.98 9.42 15.30
N ASN A 218 20.84 8.50 16.26
CA ASN A 218 19.59 7.73 16.37
C ASN A 218 18.72 8.44 17.41
N SER A 219 17.44 8.68 17.13
CA SER A 219 16.50 8.97 18.20
C SER A 219 16.08 7.65 18.87
N VAL A 220 15.63 7.72 20.12
CA VAL A 220 15.00 6.57 20.80
C VAL A 220 13.85 6.04 19.94
N ASP A 221 13.00 6.93 19.41
CA ASP A 221 11.91 6.58 18.50
C ASP A 221 12.36 5.81 17.25
N ALA A 222 13.49 6.20 16.64
CA ALA A 222 14.01 5.50 15.47
C ALA A 222 14.47 4.08 15.81
N VAL A 223 15.00 3.87 17.03
CA VAL A 223 15.38 2.54 17.51
C VAL A 223 14.14 1.71 17.85
N ILE A 224 13.17 2.28 18.56
CA ILE A 224 11.88 1.63 18.86
C ILE A 224 11.23 1.18 17.56
N TYR A 225 11.14 2.08 16.57
CA TYR A 225 10.57 1.79 15.27
C TYR A 225 11.33 0.67 14.53
N ALA A 226 12.66 0.67 14.59
CA ALA A 226 13.47 -0.41 14.00
C ALA A 226 13.29 -1.75 14.73
N ALA A 227 13.20 -1.72 16.07
CA ALA A 227 13.04 -2.90 16.91
C ALA A 227 11.70 -3.60 16.66
N GLN A 228 10.59 -2.84 16.61
CA GLN A 228 9.24 -3.35 16.32
C GLN A 228 9.13 -4.03 14.95
N ARG A 229 10.00 -3.67 14.00
CA ARG A 229 10.03 -4.24 12.64
C ARG A 229 11.04 -5.36 12.47
N THR A 230 11.79 -5.69 13.51
CA THR A 230 12.82 -6.73 13.44
C THR A 230 12.20 -8.12 13.50
N ASP A 231 11.17 -8.31 14.34
CA ASP A 231 10.50 -9.59 14.54
C ASP A 231 9.04 -9.39 15.02
N SER A 232 8.14 -10.27 14.61
CA SER A 232 6.72 -10.17 14.97
C SER A 232 6.37 -10.80 16.33
N GLU A 233 7.21 -11.71 16.83
CA GLU A 233 6.97 -12.47 18.06
C GLU A 233 7.74 -11.88 19.26
N VAL A 234 8.97 -11.42 19.02
CA VAL A 234 9.83 -10.84 20.07
C VAL A 234 9.62 -9.32 20.15
N LYS A 235 9.06 -8.86 21.28
CA LYS A 235 8.80 -7.45 21.57
C LYS A 235 9.94 -6.82 22.37
N TRP A 236 9.94 -5.50 22.46
CA TRP A 236 10.95 -4.70 23.15
C TRP A 236 10.27 -3.71 24.09
N THR A 237 10.90 -3.40 25.22
CA THR A 237 10.55 -2.21 26.01
C THR A 237 11.29 -0.98 25.50
N ASP A 238 10.77 0.21 25.78
CA ASP A 238 11.36 1.47 25.35
C ASP A 238 12.75 1.67 25.96
N GLU A 239 12.92 1.31 27.23
CA GLU A 239 14.20 1.39 27.96
C GLU A 239 15.26 0.44 27.37
N ALA A 240 14.85 -0.71 26.82
CA ALA A 240 15.75 -1.61 26.13
C ALA A 240 16.23 -1.01 24.79
N CYS A 241 15.33 -0.33 24.07
CA CYS A 241 15.66 0.41 22.84
C CYS A 241 16.61 1.59 23.12
N GLU A 242 16.47 2.30 24.24
CA GLU A 242 17.37 3.40 24.62
C GLU A 242 18.84 2.97 24.67
N LYS A 243 19.12 1.75 25.13
CA LYS A 243 20.49 1.20 25.19
C LYS A 243 21.16 1.06 23.81
N LEU A 244 20.38 1.04 22.73
CA LEU A 244 20.86 0.88 21.36
C LEU A 244 21.02 2.22 20.60
N VAL A 245 20.64 3.36 21.18
CA VAL A 245 20.77 4.69 20.55
C VAL A 245 22.21 4.97 20.10
N LYS A 246 23.20 4.54 20.90
CA LYS A 246 24.64 4.73 20.62
C LYS A 246 25.18 3.81 19.52
N VAL A 247 24.44 2.78 19.11
CA VAL A 247 24.86 1.87 18.04
C VAL A 247 24.80 2.61 16.70
N PRO A 248 25.89 2.73 15.93
CA PRO A 248 25.85 3.40 14.65
C PRO A 248 24.78 2.81 13.73
N ARG A 249 24.01 3.66 13.03
CA ARG A 249 22.86 3.27 12.17
C ARG A 249 23.13 2.07 11.25
N ILE A 250 24.31 2.04 10.65
CA ILE A 250 24.73 0.96 9.72
C ILE A 250 24.78 -0.42 10.40
N PHE A 251 24.96 -0.47 11.72
CA PHE A 251 25.03 -1.71 12.50
C PHE A 251 23.72 -2.01 13.25
N LEU A 252 22.79 -1.06 13.32
CA LEU A 252 21.58 -1.19 14.13
C LEU A 252 20.74 -2.42 13.74
N LYS A 253 20.54 -2.67 12.44
CA LYS A 253 19.80 -3.86 11.95
C LYS A 253 20.45 -5.17 12.41
N LYS A 254 21.78 -5.26 12.33
CA LYS A 254 22.55 -6.45 12.77
C LYS A 254 22.48 -6.61 14.29
N ALA A 255 22.59 -5.51 15.03
CA ALA A 255 22.50 -5.53 16.49
C ALA A 255 21.12 -5.99 16.97
N LEU A 256 20.03 -5.42 16.42
CA LEU A 256 18.66 -5.80 16.74
C LEU A 256 18.40 -7.28 16.44
N ARG A 257 18.76 -7.75 15.24
CA ARG A 257 18.62 -9.15 14.83
C ARG A 257 19.35 -10.08 15.80
N GLY A 258 20.61 -9.78 16.11
CA GLY A 258 21.37 -10.60 17.07
C GLY A 258 20.80 -10.61 18.48
N CYS A 259 20.07 -9.57 18.91
CA CYS A 259 19.36 -9.60 20.19
C CYS A 259 18.09 -10.45 20.11
N VAL A 260 17.34 -10.39 19.00
CA VAL A 260 16.17 -11.24 18.76
C VAL A 260 16.57 -12.71 18.68
N ASP A 261 17.62 -13.04 17.94
CA ASP A 261 18.11 -14.42 17.79
C ASP A 261 18.47 -14.99 19.17
N PHE A 262 19.19 -14.22 19.99
CA PHE A 262 19.52 -14.61 21.37
C PHE A 262 18.29 -14.71 22.29
N ALA A 263 17.29 -13.83 22.11
CA ALA A 263 16.03 -13.92 22.84
C ALA A 263 15.29 -15.22 22.51
N LYS A 264 15.25 -15.61 21.23
CA LYS A 264 14.63 -16.87 20.79
C LYS A 264 15.36 -18.10 21.32
N GLU A 265 16.69 -18.09 21.35
CA GLU A 265 17.49 -19.16 21.95
C GLU A 265 17.17 -19.36 23.44
N GLU A 266 16.91 -18.28 24.16
CA GLU A 266 16.58 -18.28 25.59
C GLU A 266 15.08 -18.38 25.88
N GLY A 267 14.23 -18.51 24.84
CA GLY A 267 12.77 -18.58 24.98
C GLY A 267 12.11 -17.28 25.48
N ILE A 268 12.77 -16.14 25.31
CA ILE A 268 12.30 -14.82 25.74
C ILE A 268 11.51 -14.15 24.61
N THR A 269 10.31 -13.65 24.93
CA THR A 269 9.43 -12.93 23.99
C THR A 269 9.37 -11.42 24.23
N LEU A 270 9.98 -10.92 25.31
CA LEU A 270 10.09 -9.50 25.64
C LEU A 270 11.52 -9.14 26.06
N ILE A 271 12.19 -8.33 25.25
CA ILE A 271 13.54 -7.83 25.52
C ILE A 271 13.46 -6.60 26.44
N THR A 272 14.03 -6.72 27.63
CA THR A 272 14.10 -5.67 28.66
C THR A 272 15.54 -5.13 28.82
N PRO A 273 15.76 -4.03 29.55
CA PRO A 273 17.10 -3.51 29.84
C PRO A 273 18.02 -4.54 30.49
N GLU A 274 17.49 -5.37 31.39
CA GLU A 274 18.26 -6.40 32.11
C GLU A 274 18.71 -7.51 31.15
N PHE A 275 17.85 -7.90 30.21
CA PHE A 275 18.20 -8.86 29.17
C PHE A 275 19.31 -8.33 28.26
N MET A 276 19.26 -7.03 27.92
CA MET A 276 20.32 -6.37 27.16
C MET A 276 21.66 -6.36 27.90
N ASP A 277 21.65 -6.20 29.22
CA ASP A 277 22.88 -6.30 30.04
C ASP A 277 23.42 -7.74 30.06
N LYS A 278 22.56 -8.76 30.13
CA LYS A 278 22.96 -10.17 30.02
C LYS A 278 23.68 -10.45 28.69
N ILE A 279 23.14 -9.96 27.56
CA ILE A 279 23.76 -10.08 26.24
C ILE A 279 25.15 -9.43 26.22
N ARG A 280 25.26 -8.21 26.76
CA ARG A 280 26.53 -7.47 26.80
C ARG A 280 27.58 -8.18 27.65
N ASN A 281 27.19 -8.71 28.80
CA ASN A 281 28.09 -9.43 29.70
C ASN A 281 28.60 -10.72 29.07
N LYS A 282 27.73 -11.49 28.41
CA LYS A 282 28.12 -12.70 27.67
C LYS A 282 29.15 -12.39 26.58
N ARG A 283 28.90 -11.37 25.76
CA ARG A 283 29.84 -10.95 24.71
C ARG A 283 31.17 -10.43 25.25
N ALA A 284 31.15 -9.74 26.41
CA ALA A 284 32.37 -9.27 27.06
C ALA A 284 33.24 -10.42 27.55
N MET A 285 32.64 -11.50 28.06
CA MET A 285 33.34 -12.72 28.49
C MET A 285 33.94 -13.47 27.28
N GLU A 286 33.17 -13.63 26.20
CA GLU A 286 33.65 -14.29 24.97
C GLU A 286 34.80 -13.52 24.27
N THR A 287 34.88 -12.20 24.43
CA THR A 287 35.97 -11.38 23.85
C THR A 287 37.24 -11.37 24.70
N GLN A 288 37.16 -11.77 25.98
CA GLN A 288 38.33 -11.92 26.86
C GLN A 288 39.00 -13.29 26.75
N GLU A 289 38.32 -14.27 26.17
CA GLU A 289 38.80 -15.65 25.98
C GLU A 289 39.35 -15.92 24.56
N ALA A 290 39.33 -14.92 23.67
CA ALA A 290 39.85 -14.97 22.31
C ALA A 290 41.09 -14.08 22.14
#